data_AF-A0A344TFN1-F1
#
_entry.id   AF-A0A344TFN1-F1
#
_cell.length_a   1.000
_cell.length_b   1.000
_cell.length_c   1.000
_cell.angle_alpha   90.00
_cell.angle_beta   90.00
_cell.angle_gamma   90.00
#
_symmetry.space_group_name_H-M   'P 1'
#
loop_
_entity.id
_entity.type
_entity.pdbx_description
1 polymer ?
#
loop_
_entity_poly.entity_id
_entity_poly.type
_entity_poly.pdbx_seq_one_letter_code
_entity_poly.pdbx_strand_id
1 'polypeptide(L)'
;MSEAEKSKAQLVIVTGLVIFSFIFKSAALYLLYAAGIVGALSIFIPVVGDFIVKIWFKIAEGLGWFNSRVILSIMFYVFLWPIAMLYRLSTKNPMGIKRPTGNSVYVERNHTYIKKDMENIW
;
A
#
# COMPACT_ATOMS: atom_id res chain seq x y z
N MET A 1 10.60 10.22 20.34
CA MET A 1 9.19 10.49 20.63
C MET A 1 9.14 11.38 21.85
N SER A 2 8.43 12.50 21.77
CA SER A 2 8.28 13.42 22.90
C SER A 2 7.48 12.74 24.01
N GLU A 3 7.76 13.06 25.28
CA GLU A 3 6.99 12.55 26.43
C GLU A 3 5.49 12.82 26.27
N ALA A 4 5.12 13.98 25.72
CA ALA A 4 3.73 14.32 25.41
C ALA A 4 3.09 13.37 24.38
N GLU A 5 3.84 12.89 23.40
CA GLU A 5 3.34 11.93 22.40
C GLU A 5 3.12 10.55 23.00
N LYS A 6 3.99 10.13 23.93
CA LYS A 6 3.84 8.88 24.67
C LYS A 6 2.58 8.90 25.52
N SER A 7 2.36 9.97 26.29
CA SER A 7 1.14 10.11 27.11
C SER A 7 -0.13 10.16 26.27
N LYS A 8 -0.10 10.82 25.10
CA LYS A 8 -1.21 10.79 24.15
C LYS A 8 -1.48 9.38 23.65
N ALA A 9 -0.45 8.62 23.28
CA ALA A 9 -0.61 7.24 22.83
C ALA A 9 -1.20 6.34 23.93
N GLN A 10 -0.71 6.46 25.17
CA GLN A 10 -1.26 5.74 26.33
C GLN A 10 -2.73 6.07 26.55
N LEU A 11 -3.10 7.36 26.49
CA LEU A 11 -4.49 7.79 26.62
C LEU A 11 -5.36 7.21 25.50
N VAL A 12 -4.91 7.27 24.25
CA VAL A 12 -5.64 6.71 23.10
C VAL A 12 -5.86 5.20 23.27
N ILE A 13 -4.86 4.46 23.76
CA ILE A 13 -4.98 3.02 24.03
C ILE A 13 -6.05 2.77 25.10
N VAL A 14 -6.01 3.48 26.23
CA VAL A 14 -6.98 3.32 27.31
C VAL A 14 -8.39 3.70 26.85
N THR A 15 -8.55 4.85 26.17
CA THR A 15 -9.83 5.29 25.62
C THR A 15 -10.37 4.29 24.59
N GLY A 16 -9.52 3.74 23.72
CA GLY A 16 -9.91 2.71 22.75
C GLY A 16 -10.44 1.44 23.43
N LEU A 17 -9.76 0.95 24.48
CA LEU A 17 -10.21 -0.21 25.24
C LEU A 17 -11.56 0.05 25.94
N VAL A 18 -11.76 1.26 26.48
CA VAL A 18 -13.04 1.67 27.08
C VAL A 18 -14.14 1.69 26.02
N ILE A 19 -13.91 2.30 24.85
CA ILE A 19 -14.90 2.32 23.76
C ILE A 19 -15.25 0.89 23.31
N PHE A 20 -14.24 0.02 23.14
CA PHE A 20 -14.47 -1.37 22.79
C PHE A 20 -15.26 -2.14 23.86
N SER A 21 -15.11 -1.79 25.15
CA SER A 21 -15.93 -2.38 26.20
C SER A 21 -17.44 -2.10 26.01
N PHE A 22 -17.81 -0.93 25.48
CA PHE A 22 -19.22 -0.59 25.21
C PHE A 22 -19.78 -1.31 23.97
N ILE A 23 -18.95 -1.59 22.97
CA ILE A 23 -19.34 -2.28 21.74
C ILE A 23 -19.51 -3.78 22.02
N PHE A 24 -18.56 -4.40 22.71
CA PHE A 24 -18.54 -5.85 22.98
C PHE A 24 -19.14 -6.18 24.33
N LYS A 25 -20.48 -6.14 24.44
CA LYS A 25 -21.21 -6.38 25.71
C LYS A 25 -20.80 -7.67 26.45
N SER A 26 -20.49 -8.76 25.73
CA SER A 26 -20.07 -10.03 26.35
C SER A 26 -18.65 -10.00 26.93
N ALA A 27 -17.77 -9.12 26.43
CA ALA A 27 -16.39 -8.99 26.88
C ALA A 27 -16.15 -7.67 27.62
N ALA A 28 -17.21 -6.88 27.86
CA ALA A 28 -17.15 -5.53 28.39
C ALA A 28 -16.39 -5.47 29.72
N LEU A 29 -16.72 -6.35 30.66
CA LEU A 29 -16.05 -6.43 31.96
C LEU A 29 -14.54 -6.69 31.85
N TYR A 30 -14.14 -7.65 31.01
CA TYR A 30 -12.72 -7.97 30.81
C TYR A 30 -11.96 -6.82 30.17
N LEU A 31 -12.55 -6.17 29.16
CA LEU A 31 -11.95 -5.02 28.47
C LEU A 31 -11.83 -3.79 29.40
N LEU A 32 -12.79 -3.60 30.29
CA LEU A 32 -12.78 -2.49 31.25
C LEU A 32 -11.72 -2.73 32.34
N TYR A 33 -11.59 -3.96 32.86
CA TYR A 33 -10.48 -4.32 33.75
C TYR A 33 -9.12 -4.16 33.04
N ALA A 34 -9.01 -4.58 31.77
CA ALA A 34 -7.79 -4.39 30.99
C ALA A 34 -7.45 -2.90 30.81
N ALA A 35 -8.44 -2.04 30.52
CA ALA A 35 -8.24 -0.60 30.42
C ALA A 35 -7.76 0.01 31.75
N GLY A 36 -8.37 -0.38 32.86
CA GLY A 36 -7.98 0.06 34.20
C GLY A 36 -6.55 -0.36 34.57
N ILE A 37 -6.20 -1.63 34.31
CA ILE A 37 -4.86 -2.17 34.58
C ILE A 37 -3.81 -1.48 33.70
N VAL A 38 -4.05 -1.36 32.39
CA VAL A 38 -3.12 -0.72 31.46
C VAL A 38 -2.92 0.76 31.80
N GLY A 39 -4.00 1.47 32.13
CA GLY A 39 -3.94 2.86 32.57
C GLY A 39 -3.16 3.03 33.88
N ALA A 40 -3.47 2.20 34.88
CA ALA A 40 -2.77 2.22 36.17
C ALA A 40 -1.28 1.91 36.00
N LEU A 41 -0.93 0.82 35.30
CA LEU A 41 0.46 0.44 35.05
C LEU A 41 1.24 1.53 34.30
N SER A 42 0.60 2.22 33.35
CA SER A 42 1.23 3.31 32.61
C SER A 42 1.55 4.52 33.50
N ILE A 43 0.73 4.79 34.52
CA ILE A 43 0.92 5.92 35.47
C ILE A 43 1.93 5.55 36.56
N PHE A 44 1.79 4.37 37.17
CA PHE A 44 2.63 3.96 38.31
C PHE A 44 4.01 3.48 37.88
N ILE A 45 4.16 2.92 36.68
CA ILE A 45 5.41 2.33 36.18
C ILE A 45 5.70 2.84 34.76
N PRO A 46 6.39 3.99 34.61
CA PRO A 46 6.62 4.61 33.31
C PRO A 46 7.37 3.72 32.32
N VAL A 47 8.25 2.83 32.82
CA VAL A 47 8.98 1.85 31.98
C VAL A 47 8.02 0.89 31.25
N VAL A 48 6.96 0.44 31.93
CA VAL A 48 5.96 -0.46 31.35
C VAL A 48 5.10 0.31 30.35
N GLY A 49 4.69 1.53 30.70
CA GLY A 49 3.97 2.43 29.78
C GLY A 49 4.74 2.68 28.48
N ASP A 50 6.05 2.93 28.56
CA ASP A 50 6.92 3.13 27.40
C ASP A 50 7.03 1.87 26.54
N PHE A 51 7.10 0.70 27.17
CA PHE A 51 7.15 -0.58 26.47
C PHE A 51 5.86 -0.88 25.70
N ILE A 52 4.70 -0.62 26.32
CA ILE A 52 3.38 -0.75 25.68
C ILE A 52 3.30 0.14 24.44
N VAL A 53 3.68 1.41 24.59
CA VAL A 53 3.69 2.37 23.50
C VAL A 53 4.65 1.92 22.38
N LYS A 54 5.83 1.42 22.72
CA LYS A 54 6.79 0.91 21.73
C LYS A 54 6.23 -0.28 20.93
N ILE A 55 5.52 -1.20 21.59
CA ILE A 55 4.83 -2.31 20.91
C ILE A 55 3.73 -1.77 20.00
N TRP A 56 2.91 -0.84 20.50
CA TRP A 56 1.84 -0.23 19.74
C TRP A 56 2.36 0.42 18.44
N PHE A 57 3.46 1.16 18.52
CA PHE A 57 4.07 1.77 17.33
C PHE A 57 4.67 0.75 16.37
N LYS A 58 5.25 -0.37 16.84
CA LYS A 58 5.69 -1.45 15.95
C LYS A 58 4.51 -2.05 15.16
N ILE A 59 3.36 -2.21 15.79
CA ILE A 59 2.14 -2.68 15.12
C ILE A 59 1.69 -1.65 14.08
N ALA A 60 1.68 -0.36 14.45
CA ALA A 60 1.33 0.73 13.53
C ALA A 60 2.26 0.80 12.31
N GLU A 61 3.56 0.58 12.50
CA GLU A 61 4.54 0.52 11.42
C GLU A 61 4.26 -0.64 10.45
N GLY A 62 3.97 -1.84 10.99
CA GLY A 62 3.58 -2.99 10.18
C GLY A 62 2.29 -2.75 9.39
N LEU A 63 1.28 -2.13 10.03
CA LEU A 63 0.05 -1.70 9.37
C LEU A 63 0.31 -0.64 8.30
N GLY A 64 1.22 0.31 8.55
CA GLY A 64 1.61 1.33 7.57
C GLY A 64 2.26 0.73 6.33
N TRP A 65 3.18 -0.23 6.52
CA TRP A 65 3.81 -0.96 5.43
C TRP A 65 2.79 -1.76 4.61
N PHE A 66 1.85 -2.44 5.27
CA PHE A 66 0.78 -3.16 4.59
C PHE A 66 -0.13 -2.20 3.81
N ASN A 67 -0.57 -1.12 4.46
CA ASN A 67 -1.46 -0.12 3.86
C ASN A 67 -0.85 0.53 2.61
N SER A 68 0.44 0.88 2.65
CA SER A 68 1.14 1.44 1.48
C SER A 68 1.08 0.52 0.26
N ARG A 69 1.27 -0.80 0.48
CA ARG A 69 1.16 -1.81 -0.59
C ARG A 69 -0.25 -2.01 -1.08
N VAL A 70 -1.22 -2.04 -0.15
CA VAL A 70 -2.65 -2.18 -0.48
C VAL A 70 -3.13 -0.99 -1.31
N ILE A 71 -2.84 0.24 -0.89
CA ILE A 71 -3.22 1.45 -1.63
C ILE A 71 -2.62 1.43 -3.03
N LEU A 72 -1.32 1.13 -3.15
CA LEU A 72 -0.66 1.06 -4.45
C LEU A 72 -1.27 -0.03 -5.35
N SER A 73 -1.58 -1.19 -4.79
CA SER A 73 -2.22 -2.29 -5.52
C SER A 73 -3.61 -1.91 -5.99
N ILE A 74 -4.41 -1.27 -5.14
CA ILE A 74 -5.73 -0.74 -5.51
C ILE A 74 -5.59 0.28 -6.63
N MET A 75 -4.67 1.23 -6.51
CA MET A 75 -4.43 2.23 -7.56
C MET A 75 -4.04 1.58 -8.90
N PHE A 76 -3.18 0.55 -8.87
CA PHE A 76 -2.83 -0.19 -10.07
C PHE A 76 -4.06 -0.84 -10.72
N TYR A 77 -4.91 -1.53 -9.94
CA TYR A 77 -6.10 -2.20 -10.47
C TYR A 77 -7.22 -1.24 -10.88
N VAL A 78 -7.34 -0.08 -10.25
CA VAL A 78 -8.39 0.90 -10.56
C VAL A 78 -8.02 1.77 -11.76
N PHE A 79 -6.74 2.11 -11.95
CA PHE A 79 -6.31 3.01 -13.03
C PHE A 79 -5.54 2.28 -14.12
N LEU A 80 -4.40 1.68 -13.78
CA LEU A 80 -3.48 1.12 -14.79
C LEU A 80 -4.04 -0.11 -15.48
N TRP A 81 -4.65 -1.03 -14.74
CA TRP A 81 -5.24 -2.24 -15.29
C TRP A 81 -6.35 -1.98 -16.31
N PRO A 82 -7.37 -1.13 -16.05
CA PRO A 82 -8.40 -0.84 -17.06
C PRO A 82 -7.85 -0.06 -18.24
N ILE A 83 -6.91 0.88 -18.04
CA ILE A 83 -6.25 1.58 -19.15
C ILE A 83 -5.50 0.58 -20.05
N ALA A 84 -4.72 -0.33 -19.45
CA ALA A 84 -4.01 -1.37 -20.19
C ALA A 84 -4.96 -2.32 -20.91
N MET A 85 -6.09 -2.67 -20.28
CA MET A 85 -7.13 -3.50 -20.89
C MET A 85 -7.77 -2.80 -22.09
N LEU A 86 -8.20 -1.54 -21.93
CA LEU A 86 -8.73 -0.72 -23.03
C LEU A 86 -7.72 -0.56 -24.17
N TYR A 87 -6.45 -0.34 -23.86
CA TYR A 87 -5.38 -0.28 -24.84
C TYR A 87 -5.18 -1.61 -25.60
N ARG A 88 -5.24 -2.75 -24.89
CA ARG A 88 -5.20 -4.09 -25.51
C ARG A 88 -6.41 -4.36 -26.41
N LEU A 89 -7.59 -3.83 -26.08
CA LEU A 89 -8.77 -3.93 -26.93
C LEU A 89 -8.69 -2.98 -28.13
N SER A 90 -8.12 -1.78 -27.96
CA SER A 90 -8.11 -0.72 -28.97
C SER A 90 -7.00 -0.87 -30.02
N THR A 91 -5.84 -1.47 -29.69
CA THR A 91 -4.67 -1.33 -30.57
C THR A 91 -4.37 -2.55 -31.45
N LYS A 92 -4.38 -2.29 -32.76
CA LYS A 92 -3.71 -3.02 -33.84
C LYS A 92 -2.18 -3.02 -33.61
N ASN A 93 -1.64 -4.17 -33.20
CA ASN A 93 -0.23 -4.61 -33.21
C ASN A 93 0.83 -3.59 -33.76
N PRO A 94 1.17 -2.52 -33.03
CA PRO A 94 1.96 -1.41 -33.57
C PRO A 94 3.45 -1.77 -33.68
N MET A 95 3.91 -2.74 -32.89
CA MET A 95 5.27 -3.27 -32.93
C MET A 95 5.38 -4.57 -33.76
N GLY A 96 4.31 -5.00 -34.44
CA GLY A 96 4.35 -6.24 -35.23
C GLY A 96 4.66 -7.51 -34.42
N ILE A 97 4.52 -7.48 -33.10
CA ILE A 97 4.94 -8.56 -32.18
C ILE A 97 4.13 -9.84 -32.41
N LYS A 98 2.85 -9.73 -32.82
CA LYS A 98 2.10 -10.91 -33.25
C LYS A 98 2.62 -11.43 -34.58
N ARG A 99 2.91 -12.74 -34.62
CA ARG A 99 3.39 -13.46 -35.80
C ARG A 99 2.46 -13.17 -36.99
N PRO A 100 2.98 -12.68 -38.14
CA PRO A 100 2.18 -12.45 -39.32
C PRO A 100 1.54 -13.76 -39.79
N THR A 101 0.31 -13.70 -40.29
CA THR A 101 -0.40 -14.85 -40.87
C THR A 101 0.07 -15.19 -42.30
N GLY A 102 1.09 -14.50 -42.82
CA GLY A 102 1.67 -14.72 -44.15
C GLY A 102 2.96 -15.56 -44.13
N ASN A 103 3.51 -15.84 -45.32
CA ASN A 103 4.67 -16.70 -45.52
C ASN A 103 6.01 -16.10 -45.07
N SER A 104 6.07 -14.81 -44.77
CA SER A 104 7.31 -14.11 -44.43
C SER A 104 7.14 -13.19 -43.23
N VAL A 105 8.19 -13.11 -42.42
CA VAL A 105 8.30 -12.20 -41.27
C VAL A 105 8.95 -10.86 -41.68
N TYR A 106 9.46 -10.78 -42.91
CA TYR A 106 10.05 -9.56 -43.46
C TYR A 106 8.96 -8.59 -43.93
N VAL A 107 9.15 -7.31 -43.63
CA VAL A 107 8.32 -6.22 -44.14
C VAL A 107 9.01 -5.65 -45.37
N GLU A 108 8.36 -5.75 -46.53
CA GLU A 108 8.86 -5.11 -47.74
C GLU A 108 8.78 -3.59 -47.60
N ARG A 109 9.94 -2.95 -47.48
CA ARG A 109 10.05 -1.51 -47.58
C ARG A 109 10.33 -1.17 -49.04
N ASN A 110 9.28 -0.88 -49.79
CA ASN A 110 9.36 -0.31 -51.14
C ASN A 110 9.86 1.14 -51.07
N HIS A 111 11.05 1.35 -50.49
CA HIS A 111 11.67 2.65 -50.29
C HIS A 111 12.72 2.87 -51.37
N THR A 112 12.54 3.91 -52.17
CA THR A 112 13.53 4.35 -53.16
C THR A 112 14.55 5.24 -52.47
N TYR A 113 15.81 4.80 -52.41
CA TYR A 113 16.88 5.53 -51.74
C TYR A 113 17.06 6.94 -52.31
N ILE A 114 17.09 7.92 -51.42
CA ILE A 114 17.36 9.32 -51.73
C ILE A 114 18.69 9.76 -51.12
N LYS A 115 19.29 10.82 -51.67
CA LYS A 115 20.61 11.32 -51.26
C LYS A 115 20.74 11.55 -49.74
N LYS A 116 19.65 11.96 -49.10
CA LYS A 116 19.55 12.18 -47.65
C LYS A 116 19.74 10.90 -46.82
N ASP A 117 19.37 9.74 -47.35
CA ASP A 117 19.53 8.45 -46.66
C ASP A 117 21.00 8.01 -46.59
N MET A 118 21.87 8.63 -47.41
CA MET A 118 23.29 8.32 -47.45
C MET A 118 24.13 9.26 -46.58
N GLU A 119 23.52 10.26 -45.93
CA GLU A 119 24.24 11.19 -45.05
C GLU A 119 24.67 10.53 -43.73
N ASN A 120 23.96 9.48 -43.27
CA ASN A 120 24.32 8.71 -42.08
C ASN A 120 24.04 7.21 -42.32
N ILE A 121 25.07 6.50 -42.78
CA ILE A 121 25.03 5.08 -43.16
C ILE A 121 25.28 4.11 -41.99
N TRP A 122 25.50 4.62 -40.77
CA TRP A 122 25.77 3.83 -39.57
C TRP A 122 24.64 3.91 -38.55
#